data_AF-A0A2T9J0H3-F1
#
_entry.id   AF-A0A2T9J0H3-F1
#
_cell.length_a   1.000
_cell.length_b   1.000
_cell.length_c   1.000
_cell.angle_alpha   90.00
_cell.angle_beta   90.00
_cell.angle_gamma   90.00
#
_symmetry.space_group_name_H-M   'P 1'
#
loop_
_entity.id
_entity.type
_entity.pdbx_description
1 polymer ?
#
loop_
_entity_poly.entity_id
_entity_poly.type
_entity_poly.pdbx_seq_one_letter_code
_entity_poly.pdbx_strand_id
1 'polypeptide(L)'
;MKASEYRRQYEAQLNAETPFAEGLRAAGADVDAEADIPSLLAVATDAKAPEDDRQAALEQVHAATFLGQAFDRHRADYIAALHKLVTDDAPALRRLALEWLSAAKDDVAQKVLADGLKDPAKALVSAASALEFLSLDEHSAVTPLARLVLERDKDLEARVAALRTLTADPNAADLFARFMRDKDEFKEVRQISAVGLQKLNENLFQKVAQQIAVDDHDFDDIRATALNGLARSPIAEQLLSNPAVRASAKAIGEKLASNAFSALLSRIKPGSDA
;
A
#
# COMPACT_ATOMS: atom_id res chain seq x y z
N MET A 1 -21.49 20.79 33.09
CA MET A 1 -21.57 19.35 33.45
C MET A 1 -20.56 19.10 34.55
N LYS A 2 -20.94 18.53 35.70
CA LYS A 2 -20.00 18.28 36.81
C LYS A 2 -19.14 17.05 36.46
N ALA A 3 -17.84 17.07 36.80
CA ALA A 3 -16.92 15.98 36.46
C ALA A 3 -17.38 14.59 36.96
N SER A 4 -18.14 14.54 38.06
CA SER A 4 -18.75 13.33 38.60
C SER A 4 -19.88 12.75 37.74
N GLU A 5 -20.61 13.61 37.02
CA GLU A 5 -21.70 13.20 36.12
C GLU A 5 -21.12 12.69 34.80
N TYR A 6 -20.07 13.34 34.29
CA TYR A 6 -19.33 12.89 33.11
C TYR A 6 -18.68 11.52 33.34
N ARG A 7 -18.05 11.31 34.50
CA ARG A 7 -17.41 10.03 34.83
C ARG A 7 -18.43 8.89 34.94
N ARG A 8 -19.60 9.12 35.54
CA ARG A 8 -20.71 8.14 35.56
C ARG A 8 -21.25 7.81 34.17
N GLN A 9 -21.42 8.82 33.31
CA GLN A 9 -21.90 8.58 31.94
C GLN A 9 -20.88 7.81 31.11
N TYR A 10 -19.60 8.08 31.29
CA TYR A 10 -18.52 7.40 30.59
C TYR A 10 -18.34 5.95 31.07
N GLU A 11 -18.40 5.71 32.39
CA GLU A 11 -18.40 4.35 32.95
C GLU A 11 -19.64 3.54 32.52
N ALA A 12 -20.80 4.19 32.39
CA ALA A 12 -22.01 3.55 31.86
C ALA A 12 -21.91 3.24 30.36
N GLN A 13 -21.24 4.09 29.58
CA GLN A 13 -20.95 3.83 28.16
C GLN A 13 -19.95 2.69 27.99
N LEU A 14 -18.86 2.66 28.75
CA LEU A 14 -17.88 1.57 28.73
C LEU A 14 -18.51 0.22 29.13
N ASN A 15 -19.38 0.21 30.14
CA ASN A 15 -20.12 -0.99 30.53
C ASN A 15 -21.23 -1.39 29.53
N ALA A 16 -21.66 -0.48 28.66
CA ALA A 16 -22.59 -0.78 27.56
C ALA A 16 -21.85 -1.21 26.26
N GLU A 17 -20.54 -0.97 26.16
CA GLU A 17 -19.65 -1.45 25.09
C GLU A 17 -19.04 -2.84 25.37
N THR A 18 -19.32 -3.42 26.54
CA THR A 18 -19.09 -4.83 26.92
C THR A 18 -19.39 -5.86 25.81
N PRO A 19 -20.42 -5.75 24.95
CA PRO A 19 -20.66 -6.71 23.85
C PRO A 19 -19.51 -6.86 22.85
N PHE A 20 -18.61 -5.88 22.69
CA PHE A 20 -17.43 -6.05 21.84
C PHE A 20 -16.36 -6.92 22.52
N ALA A 21 -16.11 -6.68 23.81
CA ALA A 21 -15.17 -7.49 24.60
C ALA A 21 -15.71 -8.90 24.89
N GLU A 22 -17.03 -9.05 25.09
CA GLU A 22 -17.72 -10.35 25.16
C GLU A 22 -17.80 -11.03 23.80
N GLY A 23 -17.93 -10.28 22.70
CA GLY A 23 -17.87 -10.81 21.33
C GLY A 23 -16.48 -11.35 20.98
N LEU A 24 -15.40 -10.65 21.39
CA LEU A 24 -14.03 -11.18 21.28
C LEU A 24 -13.80 -12.40 22.18
N ARG A 25 -14.37 -12.42 23.40
CA ARG A 25 -14.29 -13.59 24.29
C ARG A 25 -15.11 -14.78 23.77
N ALA A 26 -16.30 -14.55 23.19
CA ALA A 26 -17.15 -15.58 22.62
C ALA A 26 -16.53 -16.14 21.32
N ALA A 27 -15.92 -15.29 20.49
CA ALA A 27 -15.11 -15.72 19.35
C ALA A 27 -13.85 -16.49 19.77
N GLY A 28 -13.31 -16.22 20.96
CA GLY A 28 -12.22 -16.97 21.58
C GLY A 28 -12.64 -18.16 22.46
N ALA A 29 -13.94 -18.37 22.71
CA ALA A 29 -14.45 -19.36 23.68
C ALA A 29 -14.79 -20.72 23.05
N ASP A 30 -14.84 -20.81 21.72
CA ASP A 30 -15.11 -22.09 21.02
C ASP A 30 -13.83 -22.83 20.59
N VAL A 31 -12.67 -22.30 20.94
CA VAL A 31 -11.41 -22.99 20.72
C VAL A 31 -10.84 -23.36 22.08
N ASP A 32 -10.81 -24.65 22.38
CA ASP A 32 -9.82 -25.27 23.30
C ASP A 32 -8.39 -25.08 22.72
N ALA A 33 -8.05 -23.86 22.29
CA ALA A 33 -6.97 -23.50 21.36
C ALA A 33 -5.60 -23.94 21.87
N GLU A 34 -5.39 -23.85 23.17
CA GLU A 34 -4.13 -24.25 23.79
C GLU A 34 -3.87 -25.76 23.74
N ALA A 35 -4.92 -26.59 23.63
CA ALA A 35 -4.81 -28.04 23.64
C ALA A 35 -4.59 -28.63 22.24
N ASP A 36 -4.89 -27.88 21.18
CA ASP A 36 -4.91 -28.41 19.80
C ASP A 36 -3.93 -27.74 18.83
N ILE A 37 -3.15 -26.72 19.24
CA ILE A 37 -2.14 -26.08 18.38
C ILE A 37 -1.19 -27.11 17.73
N PRO A 38 -0.63 -28.11 18.44
CA PRO A 38 0.21 -29.12 17.80
C PRO A 38 -0.50 -29.91 16.70
N SER A 39 -1.77 -30.27 16.88
CA SER A 39 -2.54 -30.99 15.86
C SER A 39 -2.87 -30.10 14.67
N LEU A 40 -3.26 -28.84 14.92
CA LEU A 40 -3.53 -27.87 13.86
C LEU A 40 -2.28 -27.58 13.02
N LEU A 41 -1.11 -27.46 13.66
CA LEU A 41 0.18 -27.35 12.96
C LEU A 41 0.50 -28.61 12.13
N ALA A 42 0.16 -29.79 12.65
CA ALA A 42 0.31 -31.04 11.90
C ALA A 42 -0.58 -31.06 10.65
N VAL A 43 -1.85 -30.65 10.77
CA VAL A 43 -2.78 -30.53 9.63
C VAL A 43 -2.28 -29.50 8.62
N ALA A 44 -1.96 -28.28 9.07
CA ALA A 44 -1.48 -27.20 8.20
C ALA A 44 -0.29 -27.62 7.32
N THR A 45 0.60 -28.45 7.86
CA THR A 45 1.82 -28.89 7.17
C THR A 45 1.75 -30.28 6.55
N ASP A 46 0.59 -30.94 6.57
CA ASP A 46 0.37 -32.21 5.89
C ASP A 46 0.05 -31.99 4.41
N ALA A 47 1.02 -32.25 3.53
CA ALA A 47 0.86 -32.10 2.08
C ALA A 47 -0.19 -33.04 1.47
N LYS A 48 -0.69 -34.03 2.23
CA LYS A 48 -1.75 -34.95 1.78
C LYS A 48 -3.15 -34.47 2.18
N ALA A 49 -3.25 -33.53 3.12
CA ALA A 49 -4.52 -32.98 3.53
C ALA A 49 -5.06 -32.01 2.45
N PRO A 50 -6.40 -31.85 2.33
CA PRO A 50 -7.00 -30.86 1.44
C PRO A 50 -6.47 -29.44 1.72
N GLU A 51 -6.21 -28.65 0.68
CA GLU A 51 -5.67 -27.28 0.82
C GLU A 51 -6.52 -26.40 1.74
N ASP A 52 -7.85 -26.49 1.63
CA ASP A 52 -8.79 -25.74 2.47
C ASP A 52 -8.64 -26.08 3.96
N ASP A 53 -8.50 -27.37 4.29
CA ASP A 53 -8.33 -27.82 5.68
C ASP A 53 -6.99 -27.33 6.24
N ARG A 54 -5.94 -27.37 5.42
CA ARG A 54 -4.60 -26.88 5.79
C ARG A 54 -4.60 -25.38 6.03
N GLN A 55 -5.27 -24.61 5.18
CA GLN A 55 -5.39 -23.16 5.32
C GLN A 55 -6.21 -22.80 6.56
N ALA A 56 -7.35 -23.45 6.77
CA ALA A 56 -8.18 -23.22 7.94
C ALA A 56 -7.43 -23.54 9.25
N ALA A 57 -6.67 -24.64 9.29
CA ALA A 57 -5.84 -24.97 10.44
C ALA A 57 -4.74 -23.93 10.68
N LEU A 58 -4.07 -23.47 9.62
CA LEU A 58 -3.03 -22.47 9.68
C LEU A 58 -3.56 -21.11 10.20
N GLU A 59 -4.72 -20.67 9.72
CA GLU A 59 -5.40 -19.45 10.16
C GLU A 59 -5.81 -19.52 11.63
N GLN A 60 -6.31 -20.67 12.09
CA GLN A 60 -6.63 -20.88 13.51
C GLN A 60 -5.39 -20.78 14.40
N VAL A 61 -4.25 -21.37 13.99
CA VAL A 61 -2.99 -21.22 14.75
C VAL A 61 -2.51 -19.77 14.73
N HIS A 62 -2.64 -19.06 13.61
CA HIS A 62 -2.29 -17.65 13.55
C HIS A 62 -3.18 -16.80 14.46
N ALA A 63 -4.48 -17.06 14.53
CA ALA A 63 -5.39 -16.40 15.47
C ALA A 63 -4.99 -16.67 16.93
N ALA A 64 -4.49 -17.87 17.25
CA ALA A 64 -3.99 -18.19 18.58
C ALA A 64 -2.74 -17.38 18.98
N THR A 65 -2.02 -16.75 18.04
CA THR A 65 -0.87 -15.87 18.36
C THR A 65 -1.28 -14.66 19.21
N PHE A 66 -2.55 -14.24 19.15
CA PHE A 66 -3.10 -13.15 19.95
C PHE A 66 -3.30 -13.51 21.43
N LEU A 67 -3.13 -14.79 21.82
CA LEU A 67 -3.19 -15.24 23.22
C LEU A 67 -1.94 -14.86 24.03
N GLY A 68 -0.95 -14.21 23.41
CA GLY A 68 0.23 -13.69 24.10
C GLY A 68 1.06 -14.79 24.76
N GLN A 69 1.26 -14.70 26.08
CA GLN A 69 2.11 -15.63 26.84
C GLN A 69 1.66 -17.09 26.75
N ALA A 70 0.36 -17.34 26.59
CA ALA A 70 -0.17 -18.69 26.45
C ALA A 70 0.34 -19.36 25.15
N PHE A 71 0.55 -18.57 24.09
CA PHE A 71 1.06 -19.06 22.82
C PHE A 71 2.58 -19.22 22.78
N ASP A 72 3.33 -18.59 23.69
CA ASP A 72 4.80 -18.53 23.60
C ASP A 72 5.45 -19.91 23.59
N ARG A 73 4.87 -20.90 24.29
CA ARG A 73 5.34 -22.30 24.26
C ARG A 73 5.22 -22.98 22.88
N HIS A 74 4.39 -22.45 21.99
CA HIS A 74 4.17 -22.96 20.62
C HIS A 74 4.82 -22.08 19.54
N ARG A 75 5.38 -20.93 19.91
CA ARG A 75 5.91 -19.95 18.95
C ARG A 75 6.99 -20.53 18.04
N ALA A 76 7.90 -21.34 18.60
CA ALA A 76 8.97 -21.96 17.82
C ALA A 76 8.41 -22.95 16.77
N ASP A 77 7.46 -23.80 17.16
CA ASP A 77 6.84 -24.78 16.26
C ASP A 77 6.01 -24.09 15.17
N TYR A 78 5.33 -23.00 15.53
CA TYR A 78 4.60 -22.18 14.57
C TYR A 78 5.52 -21.57 13.51
N ILE A 79 6.62 -20.94 13.92
CA ILE A 79 7.61 -20.38 12.96
C ILE A 79 8.20 -21.49 12.08
N ALA A 80 8.53 -22.65 12.65
CA ALA A 80 9.03 -23.79 11.89
C ALA A 80 8.00 -24.29 10.86
N ALA A 81 6.71 -24.30 11.22
CA ALA A 81 5.64 -24.65 10.30
C ALA A 81 5.51 -23.62 9.16
N LEU A 82 5.59 -22.32 9.45
CA LEU A 82 5.60 -21.29 8.41
C LEU A 82 6.80 -21.46 7.48
N HIS A 83 8.01 -21.68 8.00
CA HIS A 83 9.20 -21.93 7.18
C HIS A 83 9.01 -23.13 6.24
N LYS A 84 8.38 -24.21 6.72
CA LYS A 84 8.05 -25.36 5.87
C LYS A 84 7.08 -25.00 4.74
N LEU A 85 6.13 -24.10 5.00
CA LEU A 85 5.13 -23.67 4.03
C LEU A 85 5.64 -22.65 3.00
N VAL A 86 6.80 -22.02 3.22
CA VAL A 86 7.42 -21.09 2.25
C VAL A 86 7.69 -21.76 0.90
N THR A 87 7.89 -23.09 0.87
CA THR A 87 8.10 -23.86 -0.36
C THR A 87 6.95 -24.80 -0.66
N ASP A 88 5.76 -24.56 -0.09
CA ASP A 88 4.60 -25.41 -0.34
C ASP A 88 4.14 -25.33 -1.79
N ASP A 89 3.57 -26.42 -2.30
CA ASP A 89 2.98 -26.45 -3.64
C ASP A 89 1.74 -25.55 -3.73
N ALA A 90 0.96 -25.45 -2.65
CA ALA A 90 -0.22 -24.60 -2.55
C ALA A 90 0.16 -23.11 -2.54
N PRO A 91 -0.18 -22.33 -3.58
CA PRO A 91 0.20 -20.91 -3.66
C PRO A 91 -0.38 -20.05 -2.54
N ALA A 92 -1.59 -20.38 -2.06
CA ALA A 92 -2.25 -19.64 -0.98
C ALA A 92 -1.48 -19.78 0.34
N LEU A 93 -1.14 -21.02 0.73
CA LEU A 93 -0.36 -21.30 1.94
C LEU A 93 1.02 -20.68 1.90
N ARG A 94 1.70 -20.78 0.75
CA ARG A 94 3.01 -20.17 0.53
C ARG A 94 2.97 -18.65 0.69
N ARG A 95 1.95 -18.00 0.14
CA ARG A 95 1.73 -16.56 0.28
C ARG A 95 1.52 -16.18 1.74
N LEU A 96 0.62 -16.86 2.45
CA LEU A 96 0.32 -16.60 3.86
C LEU A 96 1.57 -16.77 4.75
N ALA A 97 2.32 -17.84 4.53
CA ALA A 97 3.55 -18.09 5.28
C ALA A 97 4.58 -16.96 5.09
N LEU A 98 4.80 -16.53 3.84
CA LEU A 98 5.71 -15.42 3.53
C LEU A 98 5.24 -14.09 4.12
N GLU A 99 3.93 -13.80 4.06
CA GLU A 99 3.35 -12.59 4.63
C GLU A 99 3.56 -12.52 6.15
N TRP A 100 3.20 -13.57 6.87
CA TRP A 100 3.29 -13.59 8.34
C TRP A 100 4.72 -13.68 8.85
N LEU A 101 5.61 -14.41 8.17
CA LEU A 101 7.04 -14.38 8.47
C LEU A 101 7.64 -12.99 8.23
N SER A 102 7.21 -12.30 7.17
CA SER A 102 7.67 -10.92 6.91
C SER A 102 7.17 -9.93 7.96
N ALA A 103 5.92 -10.08 8.41
CA ALA A 103 5.38 -9.32 9.54
C ALA A 103 6.15 -9.57 10.84
N ALA A 104 6.66 -10.80 11.03
CA ALA A 104 7.53 -11.18 12.13
C ALA A 104 9.01 -10.79 11.93
N LYS A 105 9.34 -10.10 10.83
CA LYS A 105 10.71 -9.70 10.44
C LYS A 105 11.69 -10.87 10.34
N ASP A 106 11.21 -12.01 9.82
CA ASP A 106 12.01 -13.21 9.67
C ASP A 106 13.05 -13.09 8.55
N ASP A 107 14.32 -13.31 8.89
CA ASP A 107 15.46 -13.17 7.95
C ASP A 107 15.37 -14.12 6.75
N VAL A 108 14.82 -15.33 6.95
CA VAL A 108 14.70 -16.33 5.88
C VAL A 108 13.67 -15.87 4.86
N ALA A 109 12.49 -15.43 5.32
CA ALA A 109 11.46 -14.86 4.46
C ALA A 109 11.96 -13.62 3.71
N GLN A 110 12.62 -12.69 4.41
CA GLN A 110 13.20 -11.51 3.77
C GLN A 110 14.19 -11.88 2.66
N LYS A 111 15.06 -12.86 2.94
CA LYS A 111 16.05 -13.33 1.98
C LYS A 111 15.42 -13.95 0.75
N VAL A 112 14.45 -14.86 0.89
CA VAL A 112 13.84 -15.53 -0.27
C VAL A 112 13.02 -14.57 -1.12
N LEU A 113 12.32 -13.60 -0.50
CA LEU A 113 11.60 -12.55 -1.22
C LEU A 113 12.55 -11.65 -1.99
N ALA A 114 13.65 -11.21 -1.36
CA ALA A 114 14.67 -10.40 -2.01
C ALA A 114 15.37 -11.14 -3.16
N ASP A 115 15.64 -12.44 -2.98
CA ASP A 115 16.25 -13.27 -4.02
C ASP A 115 15.29 -13.48 -5.20
N GLY A 116 13.98 -13.64 -4.95
CA GLY A 116 12.96 -13.66 -6.00
C GLY A 116 12.78 -12.33 -6.75
N LEU A 117 12.93 -11.19 -6.06
CA LEU A 117 12.94 -9.88 -6.70
C LEU A 117 14.18 -9.64 -7.57
N LYS A 118 15.34 -10.20 -7.18
CA LYS A 118 16.57 -10.14 -8.00
C LYS A 118 16.52 -11.08 -9.20
N ASP A 119 15.94 -12.27 -9.01
CA ASP A 119 15.89 -13.35 -9.99
C ASP A 119 14.45 -13.91 -10.07
N PRO A 120 13.65 -13.49 -11.09
CA PRO A 120 12.26 -13.92 -11.23
C PRO A 120 12.07 -15.42 -11.31
N ALA A 121 13.07 -16.18 -11.76
CA ALA A 121 13.01 -17.64 -11.81
C ALA A 121 12.98 -18.28 -10.41
N LYS A 122 13.37 -17.54 -9.37
CA LYS A 122 13.31 -17.95 -7.96
C LYS A 122 12.12 -17.36 -7.22
N ALA A 123 11.26 -16.60 -7.89
CA ALA A 123 10.16 -15.91 -7.25
C ALA A 123 9.11 -16.91 -6.71
N LEU A 124 8.83 -16.81 -5.41
CA LEU A 124 7.82 -17.63 -4.74
C LEU A 124 6.43 -16.97 -4.74
N VAL A 125 6.38 -15.65 -4.95
CA VAL A 125 5.20 -14.80 -5.07
C VAL A 125 5.45 -13.74 -6.15
N SER A 126 4.41 -13.00 -6.54
CA SER A 126 4.58 -11.89 -7.50
C SER A 126 5.52 -10.81 -6.95
N ALA A 127 6.15 -10.04 -7.85
CA ALA A 127 7.01 -8.93 -7.45
C ALA A 127 6.26 -7.89 -6.59
N ALA A 128 4.98 -7.65 -6.90
CA ALA A 128 4.13 -6.76 -6.11
C ALA A 128 3.99 -7.24 -4.66
N SER A 129 3.65 -8.51 -4.43
CA SER A 129 3.51 -9.06 -3.09
C SER A 129 4.86 -9.15 -2.36
N ALA A 130 5.95 -9.50 -3.05
CA ALA A 130 7.27 -9.50 -2.43
C ALA A 130 7.69 -8.09 -1.93
N LEU A 131 7.42 -7.04 -2.72
CA LEU A 131 7.69 -5.67 -2.30
C LEU A 131 6.80 -5.24 -1.12
N GLU A 132 5.52 -5.61 -1.14
CA GLU A 132 4.59 -5.34 -0.04
C GLU A 132 5.06 -6.01 1.26
N PHE A 133 5.38 -7.30 1.22
CA PHE A 133 5.82 -8.07 2.38
C PHE A 133 7.15 -7.54 2.94
N LEU A 134 8.12 -7.25 2.07
CA LEU A 134 9.38 -6.64 2.51
C LEU A 134 9.17 -5.25 3.13
N SER A 135 8.18 -4.49 2.66
CA SER A 135 7.86 -3.16 3.21
C SER A 135 7.27 -3.21 4.63
N LEU A 136 6.93 -4.39 5.17
CA LEU A 136 6.52 -4.55 6.57
C LEU A 136 7.68 -4.36 7.55
N ASP A 137 8.93 -4.47 7.09
CA ASP A 137 10.12 -4.14 7.86
C ASP A 137 10.78 -2.86 7.34
N GLU A 138 10.79 -1.81 8.16
CA GLU A 138 11.41 -0.52 7.87
C GLU A 138 12.94 -0.61 7.68
N HIS A 139 13.57 -1.68 8.20
CA HIS A 139 15.00 -1.92 8.03
C HIS A 139 15.32 -2.77 6.79
N SER A 140 14.31 -3.24 6.06
CA SER A 140 14.54 -4.02 4.86
C SER A 140 15.24 -3.20 3.78
N ALA A 141 16.13 -3.85 3.02
CA ALA A 141 16.77 -3.24 1.86
C ALA A 141 15.81 -3.20 0.63
N VAL A 142 14.55 -2.79 0.83
CA VAL A 142 13.50 -2.86 -0.20
C VAL A 142 13.64 -1.77 -1.27
N THR A 143 14.21 -0.61 -0.93
CA THR A 143 14.36 0.52 -1.86
C THR A 143 15.16 0.17 -3.13
N PRO A 144 16.39 -0.41 -3.04
CA PRO A 144 17.11 -0.87 -4.23
C PRO A 144 16.34 -1.92 -5.04
N LEU A 145 15.59 -2.81 -4.38
CA LEU A 145 14.81 -3.85 -5.03
C LEU A 145 13.62 -3.27 -5.80
N ALA A 146 12.92 -2.27 -5.25
CA ALA A 146 11.86 -1.55 -5.95
C ALA A 146 12.36 -0.85 -7.22
N ARG A 147 13.57 -0.26 -7.19
CA ARG A 147 14.20 0.33 -8.37
C ARG A 147 14.48 -0.73 -9.44
N LEU A 148 15.03 -1.88 -9.04
CA LEU A 148 15.27 -3.01 -9.94
C LEU A 148 13.96 -3.50 -10.61
N VAL A 149 12.87 -3.61 -9.84
CA VAL A 149 11.55 -3.97 -10.37
C VAL A 149 11.09 -2.97 -11.43
N LEU A 150 11.25 -1.66 -11.21
CA LEU A 150 10.84 -0.65 -12.20
C LEU A 150 11.67 -0.67 -13.49
N GLU A 151 12.93 -1.06 -13.41
CA GLU A 151 13.82 -1.18 -14.57
C GLU A 151 13.47 -2.41 -15.41
N ARG A 152 13.15 -3.54 -14.76
CA ARG A 152 12.94 -4.82 -15.42
C ARG A 152 11.49 -5.08 -15.80
N ASP A 153 10.56 -4.87 -14.88
CA ASP A 153 9.19 -5.38 -14.99
C ASP A 153 8.29 -4.41 -15.76
N LYS A 154 7.49 -4.97 -16.66
CA LYS A 154 6.46 -4.28 -17.45
C LYS A 154 5.05 -4.54 -16.94
N ASP A 155 4.92 -5.35 -15.90
CA ASP A 155 3.65 -5.62 -15.24
C ASP A 155 3.18 -4.41 -14.43
N LEU A 156 1.90 -4.05 -14.57
CA LEU A 156 1.34 -2.87 -13.92
C LEU A 156 1.39 -2.98 -12.39
N GLU A 157 1.01 -4.12 -11.82
CA GLU A 157 0.95 -4.30 -10.37
C GLU A 157 2.34 -4.19 -9.73
N ALA A 158 3.33 -4.84 -10.34
CA ALA A 158 4.72 -4.77 -9.88
C ALA A 158 5.25 -3.33 -9.89
N ARG A 159 4.97 -2.57 -10.96
CA ARG A 159 5.40 -1.17 -11.10
C ARG A 159 4.71 -0.26 -10.09
N VAL A 160 3.40 -0.44 -9.89
CA VAL A 160 2.61 0.28 -8.89
C VAL A 160 3.16 0.03 -7.49
N ALA A 161 3.42 -1.23 -7.12
CA ALA A 161 3.98 -1.60 -5.82
C ALA A 161 5.36 -0.95 -5.62
N ALA A 162 6.25 -1.06 -6.61
CA ALA A 162 7.57 -0.46 -6.55
C ALA A 162 7.54 1.06 -6.36
N LEU A 163 6.66 1.77 -7.07
CA LEU A 163 6.50 3.21 -6.90
C LEU A 163 5.98 3.57 -5.52
N ARG A 164 5.01 2.81 -4.98
CA ARG A 164 4.53 3.02 -3.61
C ARG A 164 5.65 2.87 -2.59
N THR A 165 6.46 1.82 -2.71
CA THR A 165 7.66 1.62 -1.88
C THR A 165 8.62 2.81 -1.97
N LEU A 166 8.84 3.35 -3.16
CA LEU A 166 9.77 4.47 -3.37
C LEU A 166 9.24 5.84 -2.92
N THR A 167 7.97 5.96 -2.48
CA THR A 167 7.45 7.23 -1.95
C THR A 167 8.07 7.65 -0.62
N ALA A 168 8.83 6.77 0.03
CA ALA A 168 9.63 7.07 1.22
C ALA A 168 11.10 7.36 0.90
N ASP A 169 11.55 7.15 -0.34
CA ASP A 169 12.94 7.38 -0.76
C ASP A 169 13.12 8.85 -1.21
N PRO A 170 13.85 9.69 -0.45
CA PRO A 170 14.07 11.09 -0.82
C PRO A 170 14.80 11.26 -2.16
N ASN A 171 15.54 10.24 -2.61
CA ASN A 171 16.29 10.27 -3.87
C ASN A 171 15.46 9.74 -5.06
N ALA A 172 14.16 9.48 -4.88
CA ALA A 172 13.28 9.00 -5.95
C ALA A 172 12.60 10.13 -6.75
N ALA A 173 12.79 11.40 -6.39
CA ALA A 173 12.11 12.53 -7.04
C ALA A 173 12.31 12.54 -8.57
N ASP A 174 13.55 12.42 -9.06
CA ASP A 174 13.81 12.42 -10.52
C ASP A 174 13.20 11.21 -11.22
N LEU A 175 13.14 10.07 -10.54
CA LEU A 175 12.51 8.85 -11.04
C LEU A 175 11.00 9.06 -11.25
N PHE A 176 10.33 9.63 -10.25
CA PHE A 176 8.91 9.97 -10.36
C PHE A 176 8.66 11.04 -11.43
N ALA A 177 9.51 12.06 -11.54
CA ALA A 177 9.40 13.06 -12.60
C ALA A 177 9.56 12.45 -14.01
N ARG A 178 10.40 11.43 -14.16
CA ARG A 178 10.53 10.69 -15.42
C ARG A 178 9.25 9.93 -15.75
N PHE A 179 8.73 9.11 -14.82
CA PHE A 179 7.52 8.32 -15.08
C PHE A 179 6.27 9.19 -15.25
N MET A 180 6.15 10.31 -14.54
CA MET A 180 5.04 11.24 -14.73
C MET A 180 4.98 11.79 -16.18
N ARG A 181 6.14 12.02 -16.82
CA ARG A 181 6.24 12.53 -18.20
C ARG A 181 6.16 11.47 -19.28
N ASP A 182 6.36 10.20 -18.93
CA ASP A 182 6.42 9.12 -19.91
C ASP A 182 5.02 8.82 -20.47
N LYS A 183 4.79 9.13 -21.75
CA LYS A 183 3.49 8.95 -22.40
C LYS A 183 3.20 7.50 -22.77
N ASP A 184 4.22 6.65 -22.82
CA ASP A 184 4.10 5.22 -23.13
C ASP A 184 3.86 4.38 -21.85
N GLU A 185 3.92 5.03 -20.69
CA GLU A 185 3.72 4.41 -19.39
C GLU A 185 2.22 4.31 -19.02
N PHE A 186 1.88 3.34 -18.15
CA PHE A 186 0.51 3.19 -17.66
C PHE A 186 0.03 4.45 -16.94
N LYS A 187 -1.23 4.82 -17.17
CA LYS A 187 -1.84 6.02 -16.58
C LYS A 187 -1.76 6.01 -15.06
N GLU A 188 -1.99 4.85 -14.44
CA GLU A 188 -1.92 4.62 -13.01
C GLU A 188 -0.49 4.85 -12.48
N VAL A 189 0.53 4.39 -13.21
CA VAL A 189 1.93 4.65 -12.88
C VAL A 189 2.24 6.15 -12.94
N ARG A 190 1.77 6.85 -13.98
CA ARG A 190 1.94 8.31 -14.11
C ARG A 190 1.26 9.07 -12.97
N GLN A 191 0.06 8.65 -12.56
CA GLN A 191 -0.70 9.23 -11.45
C GLN A 191 -0.01 9.02 -10.10
N ILE A 192 0.43 7.80 -9.79
CA ILE A 192 1.20 7.52 -8.56
C ILE A 192 2.49 8.34 -8.58
N SER A 193 3.11 8.49 -9.75
CA SER A 193 4.32 9.28 -9.88
C SER A 193 4.10 10.77 -9.63
N ALA A 194 2.96 11.31 -10.05
CA ALA A 194 2.56 12.66 -9.71
C ALA A 194 2.43 12.86 -8.18
N VAL A 195 1.76 11.93 -7.48
CA VAL A 195 1.59 11.97 -6.03
C VAL A 195 2.93 11.83 -5.30
N GLY A 196 3.75 10.85 -5.71
CA GLY A 196 5.08 10.62 -5.15
C GLY A 196 5.99 11.83 -5.34
N LEU A 197 6.00 12.42 -6.55
CA LEU A 197 6.79 13.61 -6.84
C LEU A 197 6.32 14.82 -6.03
N GLN A 198 5.02 15.03 -5.90
CA GLN A 198 4.46 16.13 -5.09
C GLN A 198 4.94 16.03 -3.63
N LYS A 199 4.95 14.81 -3.07
CA LYS A 199 5.43 14.55 -1.70
C LYS A 199 6.93 14.80 -1.54
N LEU A 200 7.75 14.34 -2.49
CA LEU A 200 9.21 14.35 -2.36
C LEU A 200 9.85 15.67 -2.81
N ASN A 201 9.28 16.32 -3.83
CA ASN A 201 9.81 17.55 -4.41
C ASN A 201 8.70 18.37 -5.08
N GLU A 202 8.02 19.19 -4.28
CA GLU A 202 6.89 20.00 -4.76
C GLU A 202 7.28 20.94 -5.91
N ASN A 203 8.48 21.54 -5.87
CA ASN A 203 8.94 22.45 -6.91
C ASN A 203 9.14 21.72 -8.25
N LEU A 204 9.69 20.50 -8.23
CA LEU A 204 9.84 19.68 -9.43
C LEU A 204 8.47 19.20 -9.93
N PHE A 205 7.58 18.80 -9.01
CA PHE A 205 6.19 18.49 -9.35
C PHE A 205 5.51 19.63 -10.10
N GLN A 206 5.54 20.85 -9.56
CA GLN A 206 4.89 22.02 -10.18
C GLN A 206 5.43 22.30 -11.59
N LYS A 207 6.73 22.12 -11.81
CA LYS A 207 7.35 22.27 -13.14
C LYS A 207 6.84 21.21 -14.12
N VAL A 208 6.84 19.94 -13.72
CA VAL A 208 6.37 18.82 -14.56
C VAL A 208 4.87 18.94 -14.83
N ALA A 209 4.08 19.25 -13.81
CA ALA A 209 2.63 19.37 -13.91
C ALA A 209 2.20 20.51 -14.82
N GLN A 210 2.91 21.65 -14.83
CA GLN A 210 2.66 22.71 -15.81
C GLN A 210 2.92 22.25 -17.24
N GLN A 211 4.03 21.54 -17.48
CA GLN A 211 4.37 20.99 -18.80
C GLN A 211 3.27 20.04 -19.31
N ILE A 212 2.86 19.08 -18.47
CA ILE A 212 1.80 18.13 -18.80
C ILE A 212 0.47 18.82 -18.99
N ALA A 213 0.10 19.77 -18.12
CA ALA A 213 -1.17 20.46 -18.21
C ALA A 213 -1.33 21.13 -19.59
N VAL A 214 -0.31 21.78 -20.12
CA VAL A 214 -0.39 22.50 -21.41
C VAL A 214 -0.15 21.64 -22.65
N ASP A 215 0.23 20.37 -22.48
CA ASP A 215 0.44 19.42 -23.58
C ASP A 215 -0.89 18.85 -24.05
N ASP A 216 -1.37 19.33 -25.20
CA ASP A 216 -2.64 18.91 -25.82
C ASP A 216 -2.57 17.52 -26.48
N HIS A 217 -1.38 16.94 -26.59
CA HIS A 217 -1.15 15.58 -27.05
C HIS A 217 -1.03 14.58 -25.90
N ASP A 218 -1.29 15.00 -24.65
CA ASP A 218 -1.35 14.11 -23.49
C ASP A 218 -2.80 13.69 -23.19
N PHE A 219 -2.98 12.65 -22.38
CA PHE A 219 -4.30 12.16 -22.00
C PHE A 219 -5.02 13.15 -21.08
N ASP A 220 -6.30 13.39 -21.32
CA ASP A 220 -7.07 14.39 -20.55
C ASP A 220 -7.12 14.09 -19.05
N ASP A 221 -7.14 12.82 -18.66
CA ASP A 221 -7.12 12.38 -17.26
C ASP A 221 -5.78 12.68 -16.58
N ILE A 222 -4.65 12.49 -17.29
CA ILE A 222 -3.33 12.85 -16.79
C ILE A 222 -3.17 14.37 -16.68
N ARG A 223 -3.63 15.12 -17.69
CA ARG A 223 -3.65 16.59 -17.65
C ARG A 223 -4.53 17.11 -16.51
N ALA A 224 -5.70 16.50 -16.29
CA ALA A 224 -6.58 16.82 -15.17
C ALA A 224 -5.92 16.53 -13.81
N THR A 225 -5.22 15.40 -13.65
CA THR A 225 -4.46 15.09 -12.44
C THR A 225 -3.37 16.15 -12.19
N ALA A 226 -2.63 16.56 -13.22
CA ALA A 226 -1.62 17.60 -13.11
C ALA A 226 -2.22 18.93 -12.64
N LEU A 227 -3.33 19.38 -13.26
CA LEU A 227 -4.03 20.60 -12.87
C LEU A 227 -4.60 20.54 -11.45
N ASN A 228 -5.17 19.41 -11.06
CA ASN A 228 -5.66 19.20 -9.69
C ASN A 228 -4.53 19.27 -8.66
N GLY A 229 -3.35 18.76 -9.00
CA GLY A 229 -2.19 18.89 -8.12
C GLY A 229 -1.67 20.33 -8.03
N LEU A 230 -1.61 21.06 -9.16
CA LEU A 230 -1.25 22.49 -9.17
C LEU A 230 -2.23 23.32 -8.32
N ALA A 231 -3.52 23.03 -8.42
CA ALA A 231 -4.58 23.67 -7.64
C ALA A 231 -4.47 23.50 -6.12
N ARG A 232 -3.80 22.44 -5.67
CA ARG A 232 -3.57 22.15 -4.24
C ARG A 232 -2.26 22.72 -3.71
N SER A 233 -1.43 23.33 -4.57
CA SER A 233 -0.18 23.94 -4.16
C SER A 233 -0.43 25.25 -3.40
N PRO A 234 0.41 25.62 -2.41
CA PRO A 234 0.33 26.92 -1.74
C PRO A 234 0.45 28.12 -2.69
N ILE A 235 1.06 27.94 -3.87
CA ILE A 235 1.19 28.97 -4.91
C ILE A 235 0.24 28.75 -6.10
N ALA A 236 -0.89 28.07 -5.87
CA ALA A 236 -1.87 27.75 -6.91
C ALA A 236 -2.32 28.99 -7.71
N GLU A 237 -2.54 30.13 -7.04
CA GLU A 237 -2.93 31.38 -7.72
C GLU A 237 -1.88 31.80 -8.75
N GLN A 238 -0.59 31.76 -8.41
CA GLN A 238 0.50 32.10 -9.33
C GLN A 238 0.58 31.10 -10.49
N LEU A 239 0.55 29.80 -10.19
CA LEU A 239 0.70 28.73 -11.18
C LEU A 239 -0.43 28.70 -12.20
N LEU A 240 -1.67 28.91 -11.74
CA LEU A 240 -2.88 28.88 -12.58
C LEU A 240 -3.20 30.24 -13.21
N SER A 241 -2.49 31.31 -12.83
CA SER A 241 -2.53 32.60 -13.54
C SER A 241 -1.75 32.56 -14.86
N ASN A 242 -0.91 31.54 -15.08
CA ASN A 242 -0.25 31.34 -16.38
C ASN A 242 -1.30 31.17 -17.49
N PRO A 243 -1.30 32.01 -18.55
CA PRO A 243 -2.33 31.98 -19.59
C PRO A 243 -2.49 30.62 -20.27
N ALA A 244 -1.38 29.92 -20.54
CA ALA A 244 -1.41 28.61 -21.18
C ALA A 244 -2.03 27.54 -20.27
N VAL A 245 -1.68 27.55 -18.98
CA VAL A 245 -2.25 26.63 -17.98
C VAL A 245 -3.74 26.91 -17.78
N ARG A 246 -4.14 28.19 -17.71
CA ARG A 246 -5.53 28.62 -17.60
C ARG A 246 -6.37 28.20 -18.82
N ALA A 247 -5.83 28.40 -20.03
CA ALA A 247 -6.48 27.99 -21.27
C ALA A 247 -6.65 26.47 -21.31
N SER A 248 -5.62 25.71 -20.94
CA SER A 248 -5.70 24.26 -20.86
C SER A 248 -6.73 23.77 -19.84
N ALA A 249 -6.75 24.34 -18.63
CA ALA A 249 -7.73 24.00 -17.60
C ALA A 249 -9.17 24.28 -18.05
N LYS A 250 -9.40 25.37 -18.78
CA LYS A 250 -10.70 25.67 -19.39
C LYS A 250 -11.09 24.61 -20.42
N ALA A 251 -10.18 24.29 -21.35
CA ALA A 251 -10.43 23.30 -22.39
C ALA A 251 -10.74 21.90 -21.83
N ILE A 252 -9.99 21.46 -20.81
CA ILE A 252 -10.25 20.18 -20.12
C ILE A 252 -11.56 20.23 -19.35
N GLY A 253 -11.83 21.33 -18.63
CA GLY A 253 -13.08 21.50 -17.88
C GLY A 253 -14.32 21.41 -18.76
N GLU A 254 -14.28 22.05 -19.94
CA GLU A 254 -15.32 21.98 -20.97
C GLU A 254 -15.47 20.56 -21.52
N LYS A 255 -14.36 19.92 -21.90
CA LYS A 255 -14.35 18.57 -22.48
C LYS A 255 -14.86 17.50 -21.51
N LEU A 256 -14.52 17.61 -20.23
CA LEU A 256 -14.92 16.66 -19.18
C LEU A 256 -16.25 17.03 -18.50
N ALA A 257 -16.90 18.12 -18.91
CA ALA A 257 -18.10 18.67 -18.26
C ALA A 257 -17.95 18.81 -16.72
N SER A 258 -16.75 19.19 -16.26
CA SER A 258 -16.41 19.15 -14.84
C SER A 258 -16.65 20.50 -14.16
N ASN A 259 -17.69 20.54 -13.31
CA ASN A 259 -18.00 21.70 -12.47
C ASN A 259 -16.88 22.07 -11.50
N ALA A 260 -16.06 21.09 -11.10
CA ALA A 260 -14.92 21.32 -10.20
C ALA A 260 -13.85 22.21 -10.86
N PHE A 261 -13.59 22.04 -12.16
CA PHE A 261 -12.65 22.88 -12.89
C PHE A 261 -13.18 24.29 -13.12
N SER A 262 -14.48 24.43 -13.42
CA SER A 262 -15.14 25.75 -13.51
C SER A 262 -15.09 26.50 -12.17
N ALA A 263 -15.30 25.80 -11.06
CA ALA A 263 -15.17 26.36 -9.72
C ALA A 263 -13.72 26.71 -9.35
N LEU A 264 -12.75 25.90 -9.79
CA LEU A 264 -11.33 26.19 -9.63
C LEU A 264 -10.94 27.48 -10.35
N LEU A 265 -11.29 27.61 -11.63
CA LEU A 265 -10.91 28.74 -12.47
C LEU A 265 -11.58 30.05 -12.05
N SER A 266 -12.80 30.00 -11.52
CA SER A 266 -13.51 31.19 -11.05
C SER A 266 -12.93 31.77 -9.75
N ARG A 267 -12.21 30.97 -8.95
CA ARG A 267 -11.51 31.43 -7.74
C ARG A 267 -10.23 32.20 -8.05
N ILE A 268 -9.71 32.08 -9.26
CA ILE A 268 -8.41 32.62 -9.67
C ILE A 268 -8.69 33.88 -10.46
N LYS A 269 -8.56 35.02 -9.79
CA LYS A 269 -8.71 36.34 -10.42
C LYS A 269 -7.89 36.33 -11.72
N PRO A 270 -8.47 36.68 -12.88
CA PRO A 270 -7.65 36.92 -14.05
C PRO A 270 -6.58 37.92 -13.64
N GLY A 271 -5.31 37.51 -13.73
CA GLY A 271 -4.21 38.45 -13.59
C GLY A 271 -4.49 39.60 -14.55
N SER A 272 -4.44 40.83 -14.04
CA SER A 272 -4.45 42.00 -14.90
C SER A 272 -3.30 41.84 -15.90
N ASP A 273 -3.64 41.66 -17.17
CA ASP A 273 -2.67 41.73 -18.26
C ASP A 273 -1.88 43.05 -18.08
N ALA A 274 -0.57 42.92 -17.84
CA ALA A 274 0.41 43.99 -17.85
C ALA A 274 1.53 43.59 -18.81
#